data_AF-A0A969CXX1-F1
#
_entry.id   AF-A0A969CXX1-F1
#
_cell.length_a   1.000
_cell.length_b   1.000
_cell.length_c   1.000
_cell.angle_alpha   90.00
_cell.angle_beta   90.00
_cell.angle_gamma   90.00
#
_symmetry.space_group_name_H-M   'P 1'
#
loop_
_entity.id
_entity.type
_entity.pdbx_description
1 polymer ?
#
loop_
_entity_poly.entity_id
_entity_poly.type
_entity_poly.pdbx_seq_one_letter_code
_entity_poly.pdbx_strand_id
1 'polypeptide(L)' 'MPELPEVETVCRGLNQVTLNQSIRGGKVCLERTVAYPFVLADFLAGLTDQSIVQWHRRGKYLLAELQRGADDRR' A
#
# COMPACT_ATOMS: atom_id res chain seq x y z
N MET A 1 19.20 -5.24 -3.20
CA MET A 1 18.23 -4.14 -3.32
C MET A 1 17.93 -4.02 -4.80
N PRO A 2 16.67 -3.95 -5.25
CA PRO A 2 16.40 -3.78 -6.67
C PRO A 2 17.01 -2.46 -7.17
N GLU A 3 17.59 -2.48 -8.35
CA GLU A 3 18.09 -1.31 -9.04
C GLU A 3 16.95 -0.45 -9.59
N LEU A 4 17.25 0.81 -9.94
CA LEU A 4 16.23 1.76 -10.41
C LEU A 4 15.34 1.23 -11.55
N PRO A 5 15.85 0.50 -12.57
CA PRO A 5 15.01 -0.07 -13.62
C PRO A 5 14.02 -1.12 -13.11
N GLU A 6 14.40 -1.89 -12.09
CA GLU A 6 13.56 -2.94 -11.52
C GLU A 6 12.40 -2.34 -10.73
N VAL A 7 12.66 -1.28 -9.95
CA VAL A 7 11.61 -0.59 -9.19
C VAL A 7 10.56 0.01 -10.11
N GLU A 8 10.97 0.56 -11.26
CA GLU A 8 10.02 1.08 -12.25
C GLU A 8 9.16 -0.05 -12.86
N THR A 9 9.77 -1.20 -13.13
CA THR A 9 9.06 -2.37 -13.65
C THR A 9 8.02 -2.86 -12.65
N VAL A 10 8.37 -2.94 -11.36
CA VAL A 10 7.44 -3.29 -10.28
C VAL A 10 6.32 -2.26 -10.16
N CYS A 11 6.63 -0.96 -10.19
CA CYS A 11 5.63 0.10 -10.12
C CYS A 11 4.59 0.01 -11.26
N ARG A 12 5.04 -0.27 -12.49
CA ARG A 12 4.15 -0.45 -13.64
C ARG A 12 3.27 -1.69 -13.48
N GLY A 13 3.84 -2.82 -13.05
CA GLY A 13 3.08 -4.05 -12.80
C GLY A 13 2.02 -3.87 -11.71
N LEU A 14 2.36 -3.20 -10.60
CA LEU A 14 1.44 -2.92 -9.51
C LEU A 14 0.26 -2.05 -9.96
N ASN A 15 0.50 -1.01 -10.78
CA ASN A 15 -0.56 -0.20 -11.37
C ASN A 15 -1.51 -0.99 -12.29
N GLN A 16 -1.09 -2.13 -12.83
CA GLN A 16 -1.96 -2.94 -13.69
C GLN A 16 -2.83 -3.91 -12.88
N VAL A 17 -2.32 -4.43 -11.77
CA VAL A 17 -2.93 -5.60 -11.09
C VAL A 17 -3.50 -5.32 -9.71
N THR A 18 -3.22 -4.16 -9.10
CA THR A 18 -3.60 -3.89 -7.68
C THR A 18 -4.53 -2.70 -7.47
N LEU A 19 -4.84 -1.92 -8.51
CA LEU A 19 -5.63 -0.70 -8.36
C LEU A 19 -7.11 -0.99 -8.04
N ASN A 20 -7.74 -0.06 -7.32
CA ASN A 20 -9.16 -0.05 -6.96
C ASN A 20 -9.65 -1.29 -6.20
N GLN A 21 -8.73 -2.04 -5.59
CA GLN A 21 -9.04 -3.17 -4.72
C GLN A 21 -9.05 -2.71 -3.27
N SER A 22 -10.16 -2.98 -2.58
CA SER A 22 -10.32 -2.65 -1.16
C SER A 22 -9.46 -3.57 -0.29
N ILE A 23 -8.65 -2.96 0.58
CA ILE A 23 -7.82 -3.64 1.56
C ILE A 23 -8.71 -4.07 2.73
N ARG A 24 -8.89 -5.39 2.89
CA ARG A 24 -9.67 -5.97 4.00
C ARG A 24 -8.89 -6.11 5.31
N GLY A 25 -7.60 -5.81 5.29
CA GLY A 25 -6.66 -6.02 6.38
C GLY A 25 -5.41 -6.76 5.92
N GLY A 26 -4.56 -7.14 6.87
CA GLY A 26 -3.30 -7.80 6.58
C GLY A 26 -2.68 -8.46 7.81
N LYS A 27 -1.65 -9.28 7.58
CA LYS A 27 -0.87 -9.92 8.64
C LYS A 27 0.57 -9.41 8.58
N VAL A 28 1.04 -8.83 9.69
CA VAL A 28 2.44 -8.44 9.86
C VAL A 28 3.18 -9.61 10.50
N CYS A 29 3.99 -10.32 9.71
CA CYS A 29 4.81 -11.44 10.21
C CYS A 29 6.18 -10.98 10.74
N LEU A 30 6.55 -9.72 10.50
CA LEU A 30 7.82 -9.14 10.92
C LEU A 30 7.63 -7.68 11.35
N GLU A 31 7.50 -7.47 12.65
CA GLU A 31 7.10 -6.18 13.22
C GLU A 31 8.07 -5.05 12.87
N ARG A 32 9.38 -5.33 12.87
CA ARG A 32 10.45 -4.35 12.53
C ARG A 32 10.39 -3.79 11.10
N THR A 33 9.58 -4.37 10.22
CA THR A 33 9.40 -3.87 8.85
C THR A 33 8.45 -2.67 8.81
N VAL A 34 7.57 -2.52 9.79
CA VAL A 34 6.67 -1.37 9.91
C VAL A 34 7.39 -0.27 10.69
N ALA A 35 7.72 0.82 10.00
CA ALA A 35 8.40 1.96 10.61
C ALA A 35 7.45 2.88 11.39
N TYR A 36 6.20 3.01 10.91
CA TYR A 36 5.16 3.86 11.52
C TYR A 36 3.76 3.46 11.03
N PRO A 37 2.71 3.53 11.87
CA PRO A 37 2.75 3.69 13.33
C PRO A 37 3.46 2.54 14.05
N PHE A 38 3.97 2.79 15.25
CA PHE A 38 4.67 1.75 16.04
C PHE A 38 3.72 0.68 16.59
N VAL A 39 2.43 1.00 16.73
CA VAL A 39 1.37 0.07 17.10
C VAL A 39 0.83 -0.57 15.82
N LEU A 40 1.05 -1.88 15.65
CA LEU A 40 0.65 -2.61 14.44
C LEU A 40 -0.85 -2.63 14.22
N ALA A 41 -1.64 -2.66 15.29
CA ALA A 41 -3.09 -2.59 15.21
C ALA A 41 -3.54 -1.27 14.55
N ASP A 42 -2.92 -0.15 14.91
CA ASP A 42 -3.21 1.17 14.34
C ASP A 42 -2.78 1.24 12.87
N PHE A 43 -1.64 0.65 12.52
CA PHE A 43 -1.19 0.53 11.13
C PHE A 43 -2.21 -0.24 10.26
N LEU A 44 -2.66 -1.41 10.72
CA LEU A 44 -3.61 -2.24 9.99
C LEU A 44 -5.01 -1.62 9.92
N ALA A 45 -5.48 -1.04 11.04
CA ALA A 45 -6.75 -0.32 11.08
C ALA A 45 -6.74 0.87 10.12
N GLY A 46 -5.61 1.59 10.05
CA GLY A 46 -5.42 2.69 9.11
C GLY A 46 -5.52 2.26 7.65
N LEU A 47 -5.09 1.05 7.29
CA LEU A 47 -5.14 0.54 5.91
C LEU A 47 -6.48 -0.10 5.53
N THR A 48 -7.28 -0.53 6.50
CA THR A 48 -8.54 -1.22 6.23
C THR A 48 -9.55 -0.28 5.57
N ASP A 49 -10.33 -0.79 4.62
CA ASP A 49 -11.30 -0.04 3.79
C ASP A 49 -10.69 1.06 2.90
N GLN A 50 -9.36 1.08 2.79
CA GLN A 50 -8.67 1.87 1.77
C GLN A 50 -8.48 1.06 0.50
N SER A 51 -8.47 1.75 -0.64
CA SER A 51 -8.11 1.19 -1.93
C SER A 51 -6.90 1.93 -2.49
N ILE A 52 -6.03 1.20 -3.19
CA ILE A 52 -4.90 1.82 -3.88
C ILE A 52 -5.41 2.40 -5.20
N VAL A 53 -5.29 3.71 -5.38
CA VAL A 53 -5.72 4.39 -6.62
C VAL A 53 -4.59 4.55 -7.62
N GLN A 54 -3.35 4.64 -7.13
CA GLN A 54 -2.18 4.77 -7.97
C GLN A 54 -0.90 4.37 -7.23
N TRP A 55 0.05 3.79 -7.96
CA TRP A 55 1.41 3.59 -7.49
C TRP A 55 2.37 4.58 -8.14
N HIS A 56 3.18 5.22 -7.29
CA HIS A 56 4.22 6.14 -7.67
C HIS A 56 5.59 5.59 -7.29
N ARG A 57 6.63 6.07 -7.98
CA ARG A 57 8.03 5.78 -7.65
C ARG A 57 8.75 7.06 -7.27
N ARG A 58 9.47 7.05 -6.14
CA ARG A 58 10.41 8.09 -5.76
C ARG A 58 11.77 7.48 -5.44
N GLY A 59 12.71 7.55 -6.38
CA GLY A 59 14.00 6.88 -6.24
C GLY A 59 13.82 5.37 -6.13
N LYS A 60 14.19 4.80 -4.97
CA LYS A 60 14.03 3.37 -4.66
C LYS A 60 12.77 3.06 -3.84
N TYR A 61 11.93 4.05 -3.58
CA TYR A 61 10.68 3.89 -2.83
C TYR A 61 9.49 3.74 -3.78
N LEU A 62 8.60 2.81 -3.44
CA LEU A 62 7.25 2.70 -4.01
C LEU A 62 6.28 3.37 -3.04
N LEU A 63 5.40 4.21 -3.58
CA LEU A 63 4.41 4.96 -2.82
C LEU A 63 3.03 4.59 -3.36
N ALA A 64 2.19 4.00 -2.51
CA ALA A 64 0.78 3.78 -2.83
C ALA A 64 -0.01 5.03 -2.44
N GLU A 65 -0.73 5.59 -3.41
CA GLU A 65 -1.76 6.58 -3.16
C GLU A 65 -3.03 5.85 -2.73
N LEU A 66 -3.54 6.19 -1.55
CA LEU A 66 -4.69 5.54 -0.95
C LEU A 66 -5.90 6.46 -0.98
N GLN A 67 -7.04 5.89 -1.33
CA GLN A 67 -8.33 6.54 -1.21
C GLN A 67 -9.19 5.68 -0.29
N ARG A 68 -9.77 6.32 0.73
CA ARG A 68 -10.77 5.66 1.56
C ARG A 68 -12.03 5.47 0.72
N GLY A 69 -12.53 4.25 0.65
CA GLY A 69 -13.84 4.00 0.04
C GLY A 69 -14.86 4.94 0.68
N ALA A 70 -15.64 5.65 -0.13
CA ALA A 70 -16.75 6.40 0.40
C ALA A 70 -17.63 5.41 1.16
N ASP A 71 -17.85 5.71 2.43
CA ASP A 71 -18.74 4.98 3.34
C ASP A 71 -20.12 4.91 2.66
N ASP A 72 -20.40 3.83 1.91
CA ASP A 72 -21.74 3.52 1.42
C ASP A 72 -22.53 2.97 2.62
N ARG A 73 -22.71 3.82 3.63
CA ARG A 73 -23.77 3.67 4.63
C ARG A 73 -25.08 4.04 3.95
N ARG A 74 -25.67 3.07 3.25
CA ARG A 74 -27.12 2.98 3.06
C ARG A 74 -27.71 1.96 4.01
#